data_AF-A0A351Q3Z9-F1
#
_entry.id   AF-A0A351Q3Z9-F1
#
_cell.length_a   1.000
_cell.length_b   1.000
_cell.length_c   1.000
_cell.angle_alpha   90.00
_cell.angle_beta   90.00
_cell.angle_gamma   90.00
#
_symmetry.space_group_name_H-M   'P 1'
#
loop_
_entity.id
_entity.type
_entity.pdbx_description
1 polymer ?
#
loop_
_entity_poly.entity_id
_entity_poly.type
_entity_poly.pdbx_seq_one_letter_code
_entity_poly.pdbx_strand_id
1 'polypeptide(L)' 'MELLVADIVQRFYMLLWPMIRISAFLLSAPLFSIRAVSVRIRVLLATVLTWMIYPLTDWPAVDPISASGLREVF' A
#
# COMPACT_ATOMS: atom_id res chain seq x y z
N MET A 1 15.59 17.48 14.96
CA MET A 1 14.58 16.44 15.26
C MET A 1 13.31 16.64 14.44
N GLU A 2 12.80 17.87 14.24
CA GLU A 2 11.64 18.11 13.36
C GLU A 2 11.83 17.61 11.92
N LEU A 3 13.01 17.84 11.32
CA LEU A 3 13.30 17.38 9.96
C LEU A 3 13.22 15.84 9.84
N LEU A 4 13.69 15.10 10.84
CA LEU A 4 13.63 13.62 10.86
C LEU A 4 12.19 13.11 10.98
N VAL A 5 11.34 13.76 11.77
CA VAL A 5 9.94 13.36 11.94
C VAL A 5 9.16 13.61 10.65
N ALA A 6 9.32 14.79 10.03
CA ALA A 6 8.70 15.11 8.75
C ALA A 6 9.10 14.11 7.66
N ASP A 7 10.39 13.77 7.62
CA ASP A 7 10.95 12.78 6.72
C ASP A 7 10.31 11.39 6.87
N ILE A 8 10.15 10.91 8.11
CA ILE A 8 9.53 9.61 8.41
C ILE A 8 8.04 9.60 8.00
N VAL A 9 7.32 10.67 8.32
CA VAL A 9 5.91 10.82 7.98
C VAL A 9 5.71 10.82 6.46
N GLN A 10 6.60 11.49 5.71
CA GLN A 10 6.54 11.49 4.26
C GLN A 10 6.78 10.10 3.66
N ARG A 11 7.77 9.32 4.15
CA ARG A 11 7.96 7.93 3.71
C ARG A 11 6.77 7.06 4.08
N PHE A 12 6.14 7.29 5.23
CA PHE A 12 4.95 6.58 5.65
C PHE A 12 3.78 6.83 4.68
N TYR A 13 3.53 8.09 4.31
CA TYR A 13 2.50 8.41 3.31
C TYR A 13 2.78 7.78 1.94
N MET A 14 4.04 7.74 1.50
CA MET A 14 4.43 7.04 0.27
C MET A 14 4.12 5.53 0.34
N LEU A 15 4.35 4.90 1.50
CA LEU A 15 4.15 3.46 1.69
C LEU A 15 2.67 3.06 1.80
N LEU A 16 1.80 3.97 2.23
CA LEU A 16 0.35 3.71 2.31
C LEU A 16 -0.27 3.42 0.94
N TRP A 17 0.20 4.09 -0.12
CA TRP A 17 -0.31 3.92 -1.49
C TRP A 17 -0.23 2.47 -2.02
N PRO A 18 0.96 1.82 -2.08
CA PRO A 18 1.06 0.45 -2.54
C PRO A 18 0.31 -0.51 -1.61
N MET A 19 0.35 -0.28 -0.29
CA MET A 19 -0.34 -1.14 0.66
C MET A 19 -1.85 -1.16 0.42
N ILE A 20 -2.48 -0.01 0.17
CA ILE A 20 -3.92 0.09 -0.13
C ILE A 20 -4.24 -0.58 -1.47
N ARG A 21 -3.46 -0.31 -2.53
CA ARG A 21 -3.69 -0.89 -3.86
C ARG A 21 -3.56 -2.41 -3.88
N ILE A 22 -2.51 -2.93 -3.23
CA ILE A 22 -2.25 -4.38 -3.17
C ILE A 22 -3.29 -5.07 -2.29
N SER A 23 -3.71 -4.46 -1.18
CA SER A 23 -4.80 -4.98 -0.36
C SER A 23 -6.13 -5.03 -1.13
N ALA A 24 -6.45 -3.98 -1.88
CA ALA A 24 -7.64 -3.94 -2.73
C ALA A 24 -7.59 -5.00 -3.84
N PHE A 25 -6.42 -5.21 -4.47
CA PHE A 25 -6.20 -6.29 -5.43
C PHE A 25 -6.42 -7.68 -4.81
N LEU A 26 -5.84 -7.94 -3.62
CA LEU A 26 -6.00 -9.22 -2.93
C LEU A 26 -7.43 -9.48 -2.46
N LEU A 27 -8.20 -8.43 -2.15
CA LEU A 27 -9.61 -8.55 -1.78
C LEU A 27 -10.53 -8.75 -2.99
N SER A 28 -10.21 -8.14 -4.14
CA SER A 28 -10.99 -8.25 -5.37
C SER A 28 -10.69 -9.52 -6.18
N ALA A 29 -9.46 -10.02 -6.12
CA ALA A 29 -9.05 -11.22 -6.85
C ALA A 29 -9.61 -12.50 -6.19
N PRO A 30 -10.48 -13.27 -6.88
CA PRO A 30 -11.14 -14.44 -6.32
C PRO A 30 -10.16 -15.55 -5.91
N LEU A 31 -8.97 -15.60 -6.53
CA LEU A 31 -7.90 -16.58 -6.25
C LEU A 31 -7.39 -16.53 -4.79
N PHE A 32 -7.36 -15.35 -4.16
CA PHE A 32 -6.93 -15.20 -2.77
C PHE A 32 -8.08 -15.33 -1.77
N SER A 33 -9.32 -15.38 -2.25
CA SER A 33 -10.55 -15.50 -1.45
C SER A 33 -11.03 -16.96 -1.29
N ILE A 34 -10.37 -17.93 -1.93
CA ILE A 34 -10.66 -19.36 -1.80
C ILE A 34 -10.26 -19.84 -0.40
N ARG A 35 -11.05 -20.74 0.21
CA ARG A 35 -10.75 -21.37 1.53
C ARG A 35 -9.36 -22.04 1.61
N ALA A 36 -8.73 -22.29 0.46
CA ALA A 36 -7.37 -22.81 0.36
C ALA A 36 -6.30 -21.82 0.88
N VAL A 37 -6.55 -20.51 0.81
CA VAL A 37 -5.61 -19.47 1.27
C VAL A 37 -6.08 -18.93 2.61
N SER A 38 -5.40 -19.34 3.68
CA SER A 38 -5.68 -18.82 5.03
C SER A 38 -5.36 -17.32 5.12
N VAL A 39 -6.03 -16.62 6.05
CA VAL A 39 -5.82 -15.18 6.30
C VAL A 39 -4.35 -14.86 6.57
N ARG A 40 -3.63 -15.75 7.28
CA ARG A 40 -2.20 -15.61 7.58
C ARG A 40 -1.36 -15.55 6.29
N ILE A 41 -1.62 -16.44 5.34
CA ILE A 41 -0.93 -16.48 4.04
C ILE A 41 -1.28 -15.23 3.23
N ARG A 42 -2.54 -14.78 3.26
CA ARG A 42 -2.97 -13.56 2.55
C ARG A 42 -2.23 -12.31 3.05
N VAL A 43 -2.09 -12.17 4.36
CA VAL A 43 -1.33 -11.05 4.96
C VAL A 43 0.15 -11.13 4.59
N LEU A 44 0.76 -12.32 4.66
CA LEU A 44 2.17 -12.49 4.23
C LEU A 44 2.37 -12.15 2.75
N LEU A 45 1.48 -12.61 1.88
CA LEU A 45 1.51 -12.28 0.45
C LEU A 45 1.34 -10.78 0.22
N ALA A 46 0.43 -10.11 0.92
CA ALA A 46 0.26 -8.66 0.85
C ALA A 46 1.55 -7.91 1.21
N THR A 47 2.20 -8.31 2.32
CA THR A 47 3.44 -7.68 2.77
C THR A 47 4.58 -7.91 1.79
N VAL A 48 4.76 -9.15 1.30
CA VAL A 48 5.82 -9.49 0.34
C VAL A 48 5.62 -8.75 -0.99
N LEU A 49 4.39 -8.74 -1.51
CA LEU A 49 4.07 -8.01 -2.75
C LEU A 49 4.27 -6.50 -2.57
N THR A 50 3.87 -5.95 -1.42
CA THR A 50 4.10 -4.52 -1.11
C THR A 50 5.58 -4.20 -1.10
N TRP A 51 6.39 -5.03 -0.45
CA TRP A 51 7.84 -4.85 -0.43
C TRP A 51 8.45 -4.93 -1.84
N MET A 52 8.01 -5.89 -2.66
CA MET A 52 8.54 -6.08 -4.01
C MET A 52 8.15 -4.95 -4.96
N ILE A 53 6.92 -4.44 -4.85
CA ILE A 53 6.38 -3.43 -5.76
C ILE A 53 6.78 -2.01 -5.33
N TYR A 54 6.96 -1.77 -4.03
CA TYR A 54 7.36 -0.46 -3.49
C TYR A 54 8.54 0.19 -4.24
N PRO A 55 9.68 -0.48 -4.50
CA PRO A 55 10.82 0.13 -5.19
C PRO A 55 10.69 0.21 -6.72
N LEU A 56 9.66 -0.43 -7.31
CA LEU A 56 9.50 -0.51 -8.77
C LEU A 56 8.70 0.66 -9.35
N THR A 57 8.05 1.45 -8.49
CA THR A 57 7.12 2.51 -8.89
C THR A 57 7.38 3.75 -8.07
N ASP A 58 7.38 4.92 -8.71
CA ASP A 58 7.41 6.20 -8.00
C ASP A 58 6.03 6.48 -7.37
N TRP A 59 6.00 6.62 -6.04
CA TRP A 59 4.77 6.87 -5.29
C TRP A 59 4.60 8.35 -4.99
N PRO A 60 3.40 8.91 -5.18
CA PRO A 60 3.14 10.31 -4.93
C PRO A 60 3.28 10.63 -3.43
N ALA A 61 4.08 11.65 -3.11
CA ALA A 61 4.23 12.18 -1.75
C ALA A 61 3.08 13.14 -1.38
N VAL A 62 1.85 12.80 -1.75
CA VAL A 62 0.68 13.68 -1.63
C VAL A 62 -0.18 13.20 -0.46
N ASP A 63 -0.77 14.13 0.29
CA ASP A 63 -1.68 13.81 1.37
C ASP A 63 -2.87 12.97 0.83
N PRO A 64 -3.07 11.73 1.31
CA PRO A 64 -4.12 10.84 0.81
C PRO A 64 -5.54 11.37 1.08
N ILE A 65 -5.73 12.29 2.02
CA ILE A 65 -7.03 12.90 2.35
C ILE A 65 -7.29 14.15 1.49
N SER A 66 -6.26 14.67 0.82
CA SER A 66 -6.40 15.82 -0.08
C SER A 66 -7.19 15.48 -1.34
N ALA A 67 -7.77 16.50 -1.98
CA ALA A 67 -8.50 16.33 -3.25
C ALA A 67 -7.62 15.74 -4.38
N SER A 68 -6.31 16.02 -4.37
CA SER A 68 -5.33 15.38 -5.25
C SER A 68 -5.09 13.92 -4.90
N GLY A 69 -5.01 13.58 -3.60
CA GLY A 69 -4.86 12.20 -3.15
C GLY A 69 -6.05 11.33 -3.55
N LEU A 70 -7.28 11.83 -3.40
CA LEU A 70 -8.48 11.11 -3.85
C LEU A 70 -8.46 10.74 -5.33
N ARG A 71 -7.81 11.53 -6.20
CA ARG A 71 -7.64 11.19 -7.62
C ARG A 71 -6.61 10.09 -7.86
N GLU A 72 -5.60 9.95 -7.00
CA GLU A 72 -4.58 8.89 -7.10
C GLU A 72 -5.11 7.51 -6.68
N VAL A 73 -6.25 7.47 -5.99
CA VAL A 73 -6.94 6.22 -5.58
C VAL A 73 -7.69 5.56 -6.73
N PHE A 74 -8.23 6.34 -7.68
CA PHE A 74 -9.09 5.89 -8.79
C PHE A 74 -8.37 5.95 -10.13
#